data_AF-A0A7S7LT75-F1
#
_entry.id   AF-A0A7S7LT75-F1
#
_cell.length_a   1.000
_cell.length_b   1.000
_cell.length_c   1.000
_cell.angle_alpha   90.00
_cell.angle_beta   90.00
_cell.angle_gamma   90.00
#
_symmetry.space_group_name_H-M   'P 1'
#
loop_
_entity.id
_entity.type
_entity.pdbx_description
1 polymer ?
#
loop_
_entity_poly.entity_id
_entity_poly.type
_entity_poly.pdbx_seq_one_letter_code
_entity_poly.pdbx_strand_id
1 'polypeptide(L)'
;MQLMTKELEKIIPAMYSSENTKLENKIVYAKFFTPDANWTWWVLEYDEEDRILFCMVHGLEKELGNVSLDELESVRGPLGLKIERDLHFTPTRYGDIKELR
;
A
#
# COMPACT_ATOMS: atom_id res chain seq x y z
N MET A 1 12.49 -1.94 -10.20
CA MET A 1 12.08 -2.52 -8.91
C MET A 1 10.64 -3.00 -9.03
N GLN A 2 10.29 -4.14 -8.43
CA GLN A 2 8.90 -4.64 -8.38
C GLN A 2 8.21 -4.13 -7.10
N LEU A 3 6.96 -3.66 -7.21
CA LEU A 3 6.18 -3.20 -6.06
C LEU A 3 5.71 -4.41 -5.23
N MET A 4 5.11 -5.39 -5.88
CA MET A 4 4.70 -6.65 -5.25
C MET A 4 5.76 -7.74 -5.47
N THR A 5 6.16 -8.42 -4.39
CA THR A 5 7.13 -9.52 -4.43
C THR A 5 6.48 -10.81 -3.99
N LYS A 6 7.08 -11.97 -4.34
CA LYS A 6 6.63 -13.28 -3.86
C LYS A 6 6.66 -13.45 -2.34
N GLU A 7 7.41 -12.61 -1.62
CA GLU A 7 7.40 -12.59 -0.16
C GLU A 7 6.20 -11.81 0.36
N LEU A 8 5.89 -10.66 -0.25
CA LEU A 8 4.72 -9.85 0.10
C LEU A 8 3.42 -10.60 -0.18
N GLU A 9 3.28 -11.24 -1.33
CA GLU A 9 2.11 -12.06 -1.68
C GLU A 9 1.81 -13.14 -0.62
N LYS A 10 2.83 -13.64 0.08
CA LYS A 10 2.67 -14.68 1.11
C LYS A 10 2.22 -14.14 2.47
N ILE A 11 2.57 -12.89 2.79
CA ILE A 11 2.33 -12.32 4.12
C ILE A 11 1.14 -11.37 4.15
N ILE A 12 0.78 -10.77 3.01
CA ILE A 12 -0.35 -9.86 2.94
C ILE A 12 -1.64 -10.71 2.98
N PRO A 13 -2.58 -10.39 3.89
CA PRO A 13 -3.84 -11.09 3.97
C PRO A 13 -4.69 -10.89 2.71
N ALA A 14 -5.52 -11.90 2.41
CA ALA A 14 -6.51 -11.83 1.36
C ALA A 14 -7.53 -10.70 1.61
N MET A 15 -8.12 -10.20 0.53
CA MET A 15 -9.16 -9.18 0.59
C MET A 15 -10.29 -9.57 1.55
N TYR A 16 -10.75 -8.61 2.35
CA TYR A 16 -11.80 -8.73 3.38
C TYR A 16 -11.45 -9.62 4.57
N SER A 17 -10.26 -10.24 4.64
CA SER A 17 -9.95 -11.17 5.72
C SER A 17 -9.82 -10.51 7.10
N SER A 18 -9.75 -9.18 7.16
CA SER A 18 -9.69 -8.43 8.41
C SER A 18 -10.83 -7.41 8.58
N GLU A 19 -12.00 -7.65 7.97
CA GLU A 19 -13.19 -6.78 8.07
C GLU A 19 -13.61 -6.45 9.52
N ASN A 20 -13.50 -7.44 10.42
CA ASN A 20 -13.87 -7.30 11.83
C ASN A 20 -12.75 -6.68 12.69
N THR A 21 -11.61 -6.36 12.08
CA THR A 21 -10.48 -5.71 12.74
C THR A 21 -10.58 -4.21 12.55
N LYS A 22 -10.61 -3.45 13.66
CA LYS A 22 -10.58 -1.98 13.60
C LYS A 22 -9.34 -1.49 12.87
N LEU A 23 -9.47 -0.41 12.09
CA LEU A 23 -8.39 0.10 11.24
C LEU A 23 -7.09 0.32 12.01
N GLU A 24 -7.14 0.90 13.22
CA GLU A 24 -5.96 1.15 14.05
C GLU A 24 -5.19 -0.11 14.45
N ASN A 25 -5.85 -1.27 14.42
CA ASN A 25 -5.29 -2.57 14.77
C ASN A 25 -4.89 -3.42 13.56
N LYS A 26 -5.23 -3.01 12.33
CA LYS A 26 -4.79 -3.69 11.11
C LYS A 26 -3.26 -3.56 10.97
N ILE A 27 -2.63 -4.54 10.33
CA ILE A 27 -1.22 -4.48 9.96
C ILE A 27 -1.10 -3.86 8.57
N VAL A 28 -0.18 -2.92 8.42
CA VAL A 28 0.30 -2.46 7.13
C VAL A 28 1.53 -3.27 6.78
N TYR A 29 1.55 -3.86 5.58
CA TYR A 29 2.59 -4.79 5.15
C TYR A 29 3.60 -4.17 4.20
N ALA A 30 3.19 -3.16 3.43
CA ALA A 30 4.07 -2.45 2.51
C ALA A 30 3.70 -0.98 2.43
N LYS A 31 4.71 -0.16 2.14
CA LYS A 31 4.57 1.27 1.86
C LYS A 31 5.09 1.55 0.45
N PHE A 32 4.21 2.04 -0.42
CA PHE A 32 4.56 2.52 -1.75
C PHE A 32 4.51 4.04 -1.76
N PHE A 33 5.36 4.67 -2.56
CA PHE A 33 5.42 6.13 -2.65
C PHE A 33 5.87 6.59 -4.02
N THR A 34 5.48 7.81 -4.36
CA THR A 34 6.05 8.52 -5.51
C THR A 34 7.32 9.26 -5.07
N PRO A 35 8.47 9.09 -5.75
CA PRO A 35 9.70 9.79 -5.39
C PRO A 35 9.71 11.26 -5.86
N ASP A 36 8.89 11.58 -6.86
CA ASP A 36 8.76 12.89 -7.51
C ASP A 36 7.36 13.51 -7.37
N ALA A 37 6.48 12.89 -6.58
CA ALA A 37 5.19 13.45 -6.21
C ALA A 37 4.92 13.18 -4.71
N ASN A 38 3.89 13.82 -4.15
CA ASN A 38 3.55 13.67 -2.74
C ASN A 38 2.44 12.64 -2.52
N TRP A 39 2.57 11.45 -3.10
CA TRP A 39 1.63 10.34 -2.93
C TRP A 39 2.27 9.15 -2.22
N THR A 40 1.54 8.56 -1.29
CA THR A 40 1.94 7.36 -0.52
C THR A 40 0.76 6.40 -0.35
N TRP A 41 1.01 5.10 -0.45
CA TRP A 41 0.05 4.03 -0.23
C TRP A 41 0.58 3.08 0.85
N TRP A 42 -0.22 2.81 1.88
CA TRP A 42 0.05 1.82 2.91
C TRP A 42 -0.86 0.62 2.68
N VAL A 43 -0.28 -0.51 2.27
CA VAL A 43 -1.00 -1.72 1.85
C VAL A 43 -1.42 -2.55 3.07
N LEU A 44 -2.71 -2.87 3.18
CA LEU A 44 -3.28 -3.67 4.26
C LEU A 44 -3.67 -5.08 3.82
N GLU A 45 -4.32 -5.21 2.66
CA GLU A 45 -4.82 -6.47 2.11
C GLU A 45 -4.54 -6.52 0.59
N TYR A 46 -4.52 -7.72 0.02
CA TYR A 46 -4.26 -7.94 -1.40
C TYR A 46 -5.17 -9.04 -1.96
N ASP A 47 -5.73 -8.75 -3.13
CA ASP A 47 -6.38 -9.72 -4.00
C ASP A 47 -5.38 -10.12 -5.10
N GLU A 48 -4.92 -11.37 -5.06
CA GLU A 48 -3.96 -11.90 -6.04
C GLU A 48 -4.60 -12.11 -7.42
N GLU A 49 -5.89 -12.45 -7.47
CA GLU A 49 -6.59 -12.80 -8.72
C GLU A 49 -6.78 -11.55 -9.59
N ASP A 50 -7.36 -10.50 -9.01
CA ASP A 50 -7.63 -9.24 -9.69
C ASP A 50 -6.50 -8.20 -9.54
N ARG A 51 -5.45 -8.55 -8.78
CA ARG A 51 -4.30 -7.67 -8.47
C ARG A 51 -4.71 -6.33 -7.85
N ILE A 52 -5.70 -6.39 -6.95
CA ILE A 52 -6.23 -5.21 -6.23
C ILE A 52 -5.66 -5.15 -4.82
N LEU A 53 -5.23 -3.95 -4.41
CA LEU A 53 -4.72 -3.67 -3.08
C LEU A 53 -5.76 -2.89 -2.27
N PHE A 54 -5.97 -3.26 -1.02
CA PHE A 54 -6.66 -2.38 -0.07
C PHE A 54 -5.63 -1.52 0.66
N CYS A 55 -5.73 -0.21 0.50
CA CYS A 55 -4.71 0.75 0.95
C CYS A 55 -5.31 1.88 1.78
N MET A 56 -4.52 2.41 2.70
CA MET A 56 -4.63 3.81 3.08
C MET A 56 -3.80 4.61 2.09
N VAL A 57 -4.43 5.58 1.42
CA VAL A 57 -3.84 6.43 0.39
C VAL A 57 -3.72 7.84 0.94
N HIS A 58 -2.54 8.42 0.81
CA HIS A 58 -2.31 9.82 1.15
C HIS A 58 -1.77 10.52 -0.10
N GLY A 59 -2.60 11.37 -0.68
CA GLY A 59 -2.25 12.23 -1.80
C GLY A 59 -2.71 13.65 -1.50
N LEU A 60 -3.80 14.07 -2.14
CA LEU A 60 -4.48 15.33 -1.79
C LEU A 60 -5.23 15.23 -0.45
N GLU A 61 -5.84 14.08 -0.20
CA GLU A 61 -6.55 13.75 1.03
C GLU A 61 -6.07 12.38 1.53
N LYS A 62 -6.45 12.04 2.76
CA LYS A 62 -6.30 10.67 3.30
C LYS A 62 -7.56 9.87 2.99
N GLU A 63 -7.43 8.79 2.24
CA GLU A 63 -8.55 7.93 1.83
C GLU A 63 -8.22 6.45 2.03
N LEU A 64 -9.17 5.70 2.58
CA LEU A 64 -9.08 4.25 2.66
C LEU A 64 -9.84 3.65 1.47
N GLY A 65 -9.17 2.86 0.62
CA GLY A 65 -9.80 2.37 -0.60
C GLY A 65 -9.01 1.32 -1.35
N ASN A 66 -9.63 0.82 -2.42
CA ASN A 66 -9.06 -0.18 -3.31
C ASN A 66 -8.26 0.49 -4.44
N VAL A 67 -7.11 -0.07 -4.77
CA VAL A 67 -6.19 0.45 -5.78
C VAL A 67 -5.67 -0.69 -6.64
N SER A 68 -5.65 -0.53 -7.96
CA SER A 68 -5.07 -1.52 -8.87
C SER A 68 -3.54 -1.49 -8.80
N LEU A 69 -2.91 -2.64 -8.56
CA LEU A 69 -1.46 -2.77 -8.62
C LEU A 69 -0.92 -2.49 -10.02
N ASP A 70 -1.65 -2.91 -11.06
CA ASP A 70 -1.25 -2.67 -12.46
C ASP A 70 -1.27 -1.18 -12.80
N GLU A 71 -2.26 -0.43 -12.31
CA GLU A 71 -2.28 1.02 -12.44
C GLU A 71 -1.07 1.65 -11.74
N LEU A 72 -0.78 1.27 -10.49
CA LEU A 72 0.39 1.79 -9.75
C LEU A 72 1.71 1.52 -10.48
N GLU A 73 1.89 0.34 -11.08
CA GLU A 73 3.09 0.00 -11.84
C GLU A 73 3.20 0.78 -13.19
N SER A 74 2.05 1.21 -13.74
CA SER A 74 1.97 2.02 -14.95
C SER A 74 2.21 3.51 -14.72
N VAL A 75 1.87 4.03 -13.54
CA VAL A 75 1.95 5.46 -13.19
C VAL A 75 3.39 5.98 -13.30
N ARG A 76 3.50 7.19 -13.83
CA ARG A 76 4.73 7.99 -13.82
C ARG A 76 4.44 9.35 -13.23
N GLY A 77 5.30 9.80 -12.31
CA GLY A 77 5.21 11.12 -11.72
C GLY A 77 5.66 12.24 -12.67
N PRO A 78 5.65 13.50 -12.20
CA PRO A 78 5.98 14.68 -13.01
C PRO A 78 7.39 14.66 -13.62
N LEU A 79 8.34 13.96 -13.01
CA LEU A 79 9.71 13.79 -13.51
C LEU A 79 9.88 12.48 -14.28
N GLY A 80 8.79 11.77 -14.56
CA GLY A 80 8.80 10.48 -15.25
C GLY A 80 9.25 9.31 -14.36
N LEU A 81 9.35 9.50 -13.04
CA LEU A 81 9.76 8.43 -12.14
C LEU A 81 8.59 7.48 -11.85
N LYS A 82 8.94 6.22 -11.57
CA LYS A 82 7.96 5.19 -11.18
C LYS A 82 7.61 5.34 -9.70
N ILE A 83 6.47 4.80 -9.31
CA ILE A 83 6.19 4.50 -7.91
C ILE A 83 7.23 3.49 -7.41
N GLU A 84 7.69 3.71 -6.18
CA GLU A 84 8.67 2.87 -5.50
C GLU A 84 8.07 2.25 -4.25
N ARG A 85 8.69 1.14 -3.81
CA ARG A 85 8.39 0.48 -2.54
C ARG A 85 9.48 0.82 -1.54
N ASP A 86 9.08 1.19 -0.32
CA ASP A 86 10.00 1.36 0.79
C ASP A 86 10.59 -0.01 1.21
N LEU A 87 11.89 -0.20 1.00
CA LEU A 87 12.59 -1.44 1.32
C LEU A 87 12.89 -1.61 2.82
N HIS A 88 12.80 -0.52 3.60
CA HIS A 88 13.06 -0.52 5.03
C HIS A 88 11.78 -0.56 5.85
N PHE A 89 10.62 -0.49 5.18
CA PHE A 89 9.33 -0.65 5.84
C PHE A 89 9.13 -2.10 6.29
N THR A 90 8.98 -2.28 7.60
CA THR A 90 8.61 -3.57 8.21
C THR A 90 7.11 -3.60 8.51
N PRO A 91 6.44 -4.76 8.41
CA PRO A 91 5.04 -4.87 8.77
C PRO A 91 4.76 -4.28 10.16
N THR A 92 3.88 -3.27 10.20
CA THR A 92 3.66 -2.43 11.39
C THR A 92 2.17 -2.20 11.55
N ARG A 93 1.69 -2.20 12.80
CA ARG A 93 0.29 -1.88 13.09
C ARG A 93 -0.05 -0.46 12.66
N TYR A 94 -1.19 -0.27 12.01
CA TYR A 94 -1.65 1.00 11.47
C TYR A 94 -1.53 2.15 12.49
N GLY A 95 -2.04 1.96 13.70
CA GLY A 95 -2.01 3.00 14.76
C GLY A 95 -0.61 3.37 15.27
N ASP A 96 0.42 2.58 14.95
CA ASP A 96 1.80 2.83 15.35
C ASP A 96 2.61 3.59 14.29
N ILE A 97 2.06 3.77 13.08
CA ILE A 97 2.69 4.52 11.98
C ILE A 97 2.44 6.01 12.20
N LYS A 98 3.51 6.78 12.45
CA LYS A 98 3.41 8.20 12.82
C LYS A 98 2.79 9.06 11.72
N GLU A 99 3.05 8.74 10.47
CA GLU A 99 2.52 9.45 9.29
C GLU A 99 1.01 9.26 9.10
N LEU A 100 0.43 8.22 9.70
CA LEU A 100 -0.98 7.89 9.63
C LEU A 100 -1.79 8.45 10.81
N ARG A 101 -1.12 9.09 11.77
CA ARG A 101 -1.75 9.81 12.88
C ARG A 101 -2.24 11.20 12.48
#